data_AF-A0A9P2P7B1-F1
#
_entry.id   AF-A0A9P2P7B1-F1
#
_cell.length_a   1.000
_cell.length_b   1.000
_cell.length_c   1.000
_cell.angle_alpha   90.00
_cell.angle_beta   90.00
_cell.angle_gamma   90.00
#
_symmetry.space_group_name_H-M   'P 1'
#
loop_
_entity.id
_entity.type
_entity.pdbx_description
1 polymer ?
#
loop_
_entity_poly.entity_id
_entity_poly.type
_entity_poly.pdbx_seq_one_letter_code
_entity_poly.pdbx_strand_id
1 'polypeptide(L)'
;MPYWMEEFERRGGRLVIQDVGIEELEQLANDYELVLLAAGKGEVVKQFERDDVRSVFDKPQRALALTYVKNMKPISPYSRVTFNIIPEVGEYFSFPALTVNGPCDIMVFEGIPNGPMDCWQDVKTPEQHLQCSLDLLKKFVPWEYERCANVELTDAGGYLAGRFPPTVRKPVLTLPSGKKIFGMADALVVNDPITGQGSNNAAKCSKIYFDAILANDNQSFSEQWMVQTFERYWAYAEKVVAWTNSLLLPPEPHVVELLAAASQNQSIASIMANNFDDPRVFAPWWFDANQAQAFLASKNTAKVA
;
A
#
# COMPACT_ATOMS: atom_id res chain seq x y z
N MET A 1 6.77 10.28 -12.25
CA MET A 1 7.63 9.32 -12.99
C MET A 1 8.60 9.98 -13.96
N PRO A 2 8.20 10.95 -14.82
CA PRO A 2 9.10 11.53 -15.83
C PRO A 2 10.46 12.01 -15.27
N TYR A 3 10.43 12.72 -14.14
CA TYR A 3 11.66 13.18 -13.48
C TYR A 3 12.62 12.05 -13.05
N TRP A 4 12.10 10.92 -12.55
CA TRP A 4 12.95 9.79 -12.15
C TRP A 4 13.55 9.06 -13.35
N MET A 5 12.83 9.02 -14.47
CA MET A 5 13.33 8.46 -15.74
C MET A 5 14.48 9.31 -16.29
N GLU A 6 14.29 10.63 -16.34
CA GLU A 6 15.33 11.58 -16.75
C GLU A 6 16.55 11.53 -15.81
N GLU A 7 16.33 11.49 -14.49
CA GLU A 7 17.43 11.42 -13.52
C GLU A 7 18.20 10.09 -13.61
N PHE A 8 17.52 8.99 -13.94
CA PHE A 8 18.16 7.69 -14.19
C PHE A 8 19.08 7.74 -15.41
N GLU A 9 18.59 8.27 -16.54
CA GLU A 9 19.41 8.44 -17.75
C GLU A 9 20.58 9.41 -17.53
N ARG A 10 20.33 10.53 -16.84
CA ARG A 10 21.36 11.52 -16.50
C ARG A 10 22.49 10.92 -15.66
N ARG A 11 22.20 9.89 -14.84
CA ARG A 11 23.19 9.15 -14.04
C ARG A 11 23.84 7.99 -14.79
N GLY A 12 23.59 7.84 -16.09
CA GLY A 12 24.18 6.80 -16.94
C GLY A 12 23.36 5.52 -17.05
N GLY A 13 22.14 5.50 -16.50
CA GLY A 13 21.18 4.43 -16.74
C GLY A 13 20.72 4.40 -18.19
N ARG A 14 20.47 3.21 -18.74
CA ARG A 14 19.88 3.04 -20.07
C ARG A 14 18.38 2.81 -19.93
N LEU A 15 17.57 3.78 -20.37
CA LEU A 15 16.12 3.62 -20.43
C LEU A 15 15.72 3.07 -21.80
N VAL A 16 14.90 2.02 -21.79
CA VAL A 16 14.27 1.48 -23.00
C VAL A 16 12.78 1.41 -22.76
N ILE A 17 12.00 2.08 -23.61
CA ILE A 17 10.54 2.08 -23.54
C ILE A 17 10.04 0.98 -24.49
N GLN A 18 9.61 -0.14 -23.91
CA GLN A 18 9.04 -1.27 -24.65
C GLN A 18 8.09 -2.06 -23.75
N ASP A 19 7.15 -2.77 -24.35
CA ASP A 19 6.38 -3.79 -23.64
C ASP A 19 7.28 -5.00 -23.36
N VAL A 20 7.18 -5.57 -22.16
CA VAL A 20 8.01 -6.69 -21.72
C VAL A 20 7.13 -7.89 -21.39
N GLY A 21 7.26 -8.95 -22.19
CA GLY A 21 6.69 -10.26 -21.98
C GLY A 21 7.75 -11.33 -21.72
N ILE A 22 7.39 -12.60 -21.93
CA ILE A 22 8.30 -13.73 -21.72
C ILE A 22 9.49 -13.69 -22.69
N GLU A 23 9.25 -13.35 -23.96
CA GLU A 23 10.29 -13.30 -24.98
C GLU A 23 11.37 -12.26 -24.65
N GLU A 24 10.97 -11.07 -24.22
CA GLU A 24 11.91 -10.02 -23.80
C GLU A 24 12.66 -10.41 -22.52
N LEU A 25 12.01 -11.08 -21.56
CA LEU A 25 12.69 -11.59 -20.37
C LEU A 25 13.74 -12.67 -20.70
N GLU A 26 13.48 -13.53 -21.69
CA GLU A 26 14.44 -14.53 -22.15
C GLU A 26 15.69 -13.86 -22.74
N GLN A 27 15.50 -12.81 -23.53
CA GLN A 27 16.60 -12.01 -24.07
C GLN A 27 17.37 -11.29 -22.95
N LEU A 28 16.69 -10.58 -22.05
CA LEU A 28 17.31 -9.89 -20.93
C LEU A 28 18.13 -10.85 -20.06
N ALA A 29 17.63 -12.05 -19.82
CA ALA A 29 18.35 -13.05 -19.04
C ALA A 29 19.50 -13.72 -19.83
N ASN A 30 19.67 -13.48 -21.14
CA ASN A 30 20.91 -13.78 -21.88
C ASN A 30 21.94 -12.67 -21.68
N ASP A 31 21.47 -11.42 -21.70
CA ASP A 31 22.33 -10.24 -21.79
C ASP A 31 22.82 -9.76 -20.42
N TYR A 32 22.13 -10.14 -19.33
CA TYR A 32 22.39 -9.66 -17.97
C TYR A 32 22.51 -10.81 -16.95
N GLU A 33 23.41 -10.64 -15.98
CA GLU A 33 23.66 -11.61 -14.90
C GLU A 33 22.50 -11.67 -13.88
N LEU A 34 21.71 -10.60 -13.78
CA LEU A 34 20.54 -10.49 -12.93
C LEU A 34 19.47 -9.64 -13.63
N VAL A 35 18.25 -10.17 -13.69
CA VAL A 35 17.08 -9.44 -14.19
C VAL A 35 16.07 -9.29 -13.05
N LEU A 36 15.77 -8.04 -12.69
CA LEU A 36 14.76 -7.69 -11.70
C LEU A 36 13.44 -7.34 -12.38
N LEU A 37 12.36 -8.01 -11.98
CA LEU A 37 11.00 -7.70 -12.44
C LEU A 37 10.23 -6.97 -11.32
N ALA A 38 10.07 -5.65 -11.48
CA ALA A 38 9.40 -4.76 -10.53
C ALA A 38 8.04 -4.25 -11.03
N ALA A 39 7.36 -5.02 -11.87
CA ALA A 39 6.05 -4.65 -12.39
C ALA A 39 4.94 -4.89 -11.35
N GLY A 40 4.06 -3.91 -11.13
CA GLY A 40 2.93 -4.04 -10.19
C GLY A 40 1.63 -4.58 -10.83
N LYS A 41 1.54 -4.60 -12.16
CA LYS A 41 0.39 -5.09 -12.94
C LYS A 41 0.87 -5.70 -14.26
N GLY A 42 -0.01 -6.45 -14.94
CA GLY A 42 0.25 -7.05 -16.26
C GLY A 42 0.41 -8.57 -16.21
N GLU A 43 0.35 -9.22 -17.38
CA GLU A 43 0.38 -10.69 -17.52
C GLU A 43 1.69 -11.30 -17.05
N VAL A 44 2.80 -10.58 -17.17
CA VAL A 44 4.13 -11.05 -16.76
C VAL A 44 4.22 -11.26 -15.24
N VAL A 45 3.54 -10.42 -14.45
CA VAL A 45 3.52 -10.54 -12.98
C VAL A 45 2.74 -11.78 -12.53
N LYS A 46 1.73 -12.18 -13.30
CA LYS A 46 0.92 -13.38 -13.02
C LYS A 46 1.70 -14.69 -13.21
N GLN A 47 2.90 -14.62 -13.80
CA GLN A 47 3.77 -15.78 -13.98
C GLN A 47 4.50 -16.17 -12.69
N PHE A 48 4.65 -15.24 -11.73
CA PHE A 48 5.13 -15.60 -10.40
C PHE A 48 4.08 -16.43 -9.68
N GLU A 49 4.51 -17.58 -9.15
CA GLU A 49 3.66 -18.47 -8.37
C GLU A 49 3.19 -17.77 -7.09
N ARG A 50 1.90 -17.87 -6.76
CA ARG A 50 1.38 -17.43 -5.45
C ARG A 50 2.03 -18.25 -4.33
N ASP A 51 2.41 -17.58 -3.25
CA ASP A 51 2.79 -18.24 -2.01
C ASP A 51 1.53 -18.42 -1.15
N ASP A 52 0.96 -19.62 -1.17
CA ASP A 52 -0.28 -19.93 -0.46
C ASP A 52 -0.14 -19.86 1.06
N VAL A 53 1.07 -20.06 1.60
CA VAL A 53 1.33 -20.00 3.05
C VAL A 53 1.34 -18.55 3.52
N ARG A 54 1.90 -17.63 2.71
CA ARG A 54 2.01 -16.20 3.06
C ARG A 54 0.80 -15.38 2.64
N SER A 55 -0.04 -15.91 1.76
CA SER A 55 -1.21 -15.22 1.22
C SER A 55 -2.50 -15.65 1.92
N VAL A 56 -2.94 -14.86 2.90
CA VAL A 56 -4.14 -15.14 3.71
C VAL A 56 -5.43 -15.11 2.89
N PHE A 57 -5.53 -14.19 1.93
CA PHE A 57 -6.75 -13.97 1.15
C PHE A 57 -6.60 -14.43 -0.30
N ASP A 58 -7.65 -15.02 -0.85
CA ASP A 58 -7.77 -15.42 -2.26
C ASP A 58 -8.78 -14.55 -3.04
N LYS A 59 -9.49 -13.66 -2.34
CA LYS A 59 -10.48 -12.72 -2.88
C LYS A 59 -10.19 -11.31 -2.41
N PRO A 60 -10.61 -10.27 -3.17
CA PRO A 60 -10.53 -8.89 -2.72
C PRO A 60 -11.29 -8.68 -1.41
N GLN A 61 -10.66 -7.97 -0.47
CA GLN A 61 -11.26 -7.66 0.83
C GLN A 61 -11.94 -6.29 0.87
N ARG A 62 -11.72 -5.46 -0.17
CA ARG A 62 -12.31 -4.14 -0.33
C ARG A 62 -12.74 -3.86 -1.77
N ALA A 63 -13.82 -3.09 -1.90
CA ALA A 63 -14.23 -2.40 -3.12
C ALA A 63 -13.61 -1.01 -3.11
N LEU A 64 -12.59 -0.81 -3.93
CA LEU A 64 -11.69 0.34 -3.86
C LEU A 64 -12.12 1.43 -4.84
N ALA A 65 -12.05 2.68 -4.40
CA ALA A 65 -12.09 3.84 -5.28
C ALA A 65 -11.14 4.94 -4.80
N LEU A 66 -10.55 5.65 -5.76
CA LEU A 66 -9.76 6.84 -5.56
C LEU A 66 -10.35 7.98 -6.39
N THR A 67 -10.51 9.15 -5.78
CA THR A 67 -10.97 10.36 -6.46
C THR A 67 -10.00 11.50 -6.16
N TYR A 68 -9.39 12.07 -7.20
CA TYR A 68 -8.48 13.21 -7.11
C TYR A 68 -9.29 14.48 -7.29
N VAL A 69 -9.30 15.32 -6.26
CA VAL A 69 -10.10 16.54 -6.25
C VAL A 69 -9.27 17.79 -5.99
N LYS A 70 -9.66 18.89 -6.62
CA LYS A 70 -9.22 20.25 -6.28
C LYS A 70 -10.31 20.95 -5.47
N ASN A 71 -9.95 22.08 -4.86
CA ASN A 71 -10.87 22.94 -4.08
C ASN A 71 -11.50 22.30 -2.83
N MET A 72 -10.99 21.15 -2.37
CA MET A 72 -11.36 20.63 -1.05
C MET A 72 -10.86 21.60 0.01
N LYS A 73 -11.71 21.94 0.99
CA LYS A 73 -11.34 22.87 2.05
C LYS A 73 -10.18 22.28 2.88
N PRO A 74 -9.03 22.96 2.98
CA PRO A 74 -7.89 22.47 3.75
C PRO A 74 -8.20 22.37 5.24
N ILE A 75 -7.54 21.44 5.91
CA ILE A 75 -7.63 21.32 7.37
C ILE A 75 -6.59 22.26 8.02
N SER A 76 -7.05 23.05 9.01
CA SER A 76 -6.23 23.98 9.79
C SER A 76 -5.81 23.35 11.15
N PRO A 77 -4.60 23.62 11.68
CA PRO A 77 -3.61 24.58 11.17
C PRO A 77 -2.58 24.00 10.20
N TYR A 78 -2.59 22.69 9.97
CA TYR A 78 -1.67 22.01 9.06
C TYR A 78 -2.37 20.92 8.26
N SER A 79 -1.80 20.66 7.09
CA SER A 79 -2.15 19.53 6.24
C SER A 79 -1.89 18.20 6.95
N ARG A 80 -2.78 17.23 6.76
CA ARG A 80 -2.74 15.94 7.43
C ARG A 80 -3.50 14.90 6.61
N VAL A 81 -3.24 13.63 6.89
CA VAL A 81 -4.12 12.52 6.49
C VAL A 81 -5.29 12.48 7.45
N THR A 82 -6.52 12.32 6.95
CA THR A 82 -7.68 11.92 7.77
C THR A 82 -8.01 10.47 7.49
N PHE A 83 -8.35 9.71 8.54
CA PHE A 83 -8.69 8.29 8.42
C PHE A 83 -9.96 8.02 9.23
N ASN A 84 -11.01 7.55 8.55
CA ASN A 84 -12.32 7.31 9.12
C ASN A 84 -12.64 5.81 8.96
N ILE A 85 -12.90 5.15 10.09
CA ILE A 85 -13.38 3.76 10.13
C ILE A 85 -14.90 3.82 10.32
N ILE A 86 -15.65 3.26 9.39
CA ILE A 86 -17.12 3.30 9.39
C ILE A 86 -17.60 1.85 9.59
N PRO A 87 -18.05 1.48 10.80
CA PRO A 87 -18.44 0.11 11.12
C PRO A 87 -19.41 -0.47 10.09
N GLU A 88 -19.15 -1.70 9.65
CA GLU A 88 -19.96 -2.47 8.68
C GLU A 88 -20.04 -1.87 7.26
N VAL A 89 -19.43 -0.72 7.02
CA VAL A 89 -19.47 -0.02 5.73
C VAL A 89 -18.11 -0.10 5.02
N GLY A 90 -17.03 0.24 5.72
CA GLY A 90 -15.68 0.32 5.18
C GLY A 90 -14.90 1.50 5.74
N GLU A 91 -13.87 1.93 5.03
CA GLU A 91 -12.97 3.01 5.42
C GLU A 91 -12.98 4.15 4.41
N TYR A 92 -12.83 5.37 4.92
CA TYR A 92 -12.59 6.56 4.11
C TYR A 92 -11.39 7.32 4.65
N PHE A 93 -10.42 7.61 3.79
CA PHE A 93 -9.32 8.49 4.14
C PHE A 93 -9.03 9.50 3.06
N SER A 94 -8.55 10.67 3.48
CA SER A 94 -8.13 11.74 2.58
C SER A 94 -6.74 12.24 2.89
N PHE A 95 -5.98 12.59 1.86
CA PHE A 95 -4.64 13.14 2.04
C PHE A 95 -4.25 14.08 0.89
N PRO A 96 -3.39 15.07 1.18
CA PRO A 96 -2.88 15.99 0.16
C PRO A 96 -2.03 15.24 -0.88
N ALA A 97 -2.10 15.69 -2.13
CA ALA A 97 -1.24 15.20 -3.21
C ALA A 97 -0.90 16.31 -4.20
N LEU A 98 0.04 16.00 -5.10
CA LEU A 98 0.45 16.90 -6.17
C LEU A 98 0.22 16.22 -7.52
N THR A 99 -0.46 16.93 -8.42
CA THR A 99 -0.67 16.51 -9.82
C THR A 99 0.04 17.47 -10.77
N VAL A 100 -0.04 17.19 -12.08
CA VAL A 100 0.44 18.11 -13.13
C VAL A 100 -0.32 19.44 -13.15
N ASN A 101 -1.54 19.48 -12.57
CA ASN A 101 -2.39 20.67 -12.49
C ASN A 101 -2.25 21.42 -11.15
N GLY A 102 -1.32 20.99 -10.29
CA GLY A 102 -1.05 21.61 -8.99
C GLY A 102 -1.53 20.79 -7.78
N PRO A 103 -1.55 21.40 -6.58
CA PRO A 103 -1.98 20.75 -5.35
C PRO A 103 -3.44 20.28 -5.42
N CYS A 104 -3.71 19.12 -4.82
CA CYS A 104 -5.03 18.50 -4.75
C CYS A 104 -5.15 17.67 -3.47
N ASP A 105 -6.32 17.09 -3.25
CA ASP A 105 -6.56 16.06 -2.24
C ASP A 105 -7.01 14.77 -2.94
N ILE A 106 -6.56 13.64 -2.41
CA ILE A 106 -7.05 12.31 -2.83
C ILE A 106 -8.06 11.85 -1.80
N MET A 107 -9.26 11.53 -2.26
CA MET A 107 -10.27 10.76 -1.52
C MET A 107 -10.03 9.28 -1.80
N VAL A 108 -9.90 8.46 -0.76
CA VAL A 108 -9.79 7.00 -0.88
C VAL A 108 -10.95 6.34 -0.14
N PHE A 109 -11.63 5.45 -0.85
CA PHE A 109 -12.76 4.70 -0.35
C PHE A 109 -12.45 3.22 -0.41
N GLU A 110 -12.65 2.54 0.72
CA GLU A 110 -12.43 1.11 0.85
C GLU A 110 -13.68 0.46 1.42
N GLY A 111 -14.61 0.12 0.53
CA GLY A 111 -15.88 -0.46 0.93
C GLY A 111 -15.77 -1.94 1.24
N ILE A 112 -16.46 -2.41 2.28
CA ILE A 112 -16.61 -3.86 2.51
C ILE A 112 -17.39 -4.47 1.32
N PRO A 113 -16.91 -5.57 0.70
CA PRO A 113 -17.57 -6.21 -0.43
C PRO A 113 -19.03 -6.57 -0.14
N ASN A 114 -19.92 -6.31 -1.10
CA ASN A 114 -21.39 -6.42 -0.96
C ASN A 114 -22.01 -5.49 0.10
N GLY A 115 -21.21 -4.61 0.71
CA GLY A 115 -21.65 -3.59 1.64
C GLY A 115 -22.11 -2.31 0.94
N PRO A 116 -22.58 -1.31 1.70
CA PRO A 116 -23.18 -0.11 1.14
C PRO A 116 -22.19 0.83 0.43
N MET A 117 -20.88 0.64 0.61
CA MET A 117 -19.83 1.36 -0.13
C MET A 117 -19.32 0.58 -1.36
N ASP A 118 -19.74 -0.69 -1.56
CA ASP A 118 -19.43 -1.47 -2.77
C ASP A 118 -20.40 -1.10 -3.91
N CYS A 119 -20.25 0.11 -4.47
CA CYS A 119 -21.19 0.68 -5.44
C CYS A 119 -20.53 1.17 -6.75
N TRP A 120 -19.24 0.89 -6.93
CA TRP A 120 -18.44 1.46 -8.02
C TRP A 120 -18.64 0.79 -9.39
N GLN A 121 -19.24 -0.41 -9.44
CA GLN A 121 -19.32 -1.21 -10.68
C GLN A 121 -20.17 -0.54 -11.77
N ASP A 122 -21.20 0.21 -11.37
CA ASP A 122 -22.14 0.87 -12.28
C ASP A 122 -21.73 2.31 -12.63
N VAL A 123 -20.66 2.83 -12.02
CA VAL A 123 -20.11 4.16 -12.29
C VAL A 123 -19.30 4.12 -13.58
N LYS A 124 -19.74 4.84 -14.62
CA LYS A 124 -19.11 4.80 -15.96
C LYS A 124 -18.45 6.10 -16.40
N THR A 125 -18.74 7.21 -15.72
CA THR A 125 -18.23 8.53 -16.08
C THR A 125 -17.51 9.19 -14.90
N PRO A 126 -16.57 10.12 -15.17
CA PRO A 126 -15.90 10.88 -14.11
C PRO A 126 -16.90 11.61 -13.21
N GLU A 127 -17.96 12.20 -13.78
CA GLU A 127 -18.98 12.96 -13.05
C GLU A 127 -19.81 12.05 -12.13
N GLN A 128 -20.19 10.86 -12.61
CA GLN A 128 -20.85 9.85 -11.77
C GLN A 128 -19.94 9.38 -10.65
N HIS A 129 -18.63 9.25 -10.89
CA HIS A 129 -17.68 8.85 -9.86
C HIS A 129 -17.58 9.90 -8.77
N LEU A 130 -17.40 11.16 -9.14
CA LEU A 130 -17.36 12.26 -8.16
C LEU A 130 -18.68 12.35 -7.38
N GLN A 131 -19.83 12.27 -8.05
CA GLN A 131 -21.12 12.30 -7.37
C GLN A 131 -21.27 11.14 -6.38
N CYS A 132 -20.89 9.92 -6.78
CA CYS A 132 -20.90 8.75 -5.91
C CYS A 132 -20.02 8.94 -4.67
N SER A 133 -18.79 9.45 -4.86
CA SER A 133 -17.87 9.80 -3.77
C SER A 133 -18.52 10.79 -2.80
N LEU A 134 -19.12 11.86 -3.31
CA LEU A 134 -19.80 12.88 -2.50
C LEU A 134 -21.02 12.34 -1.74
N ASP A 135 -21.82 11.48 -2.37
CA ASP A 135 -22.98 10.86 -1.75
C ASP A 135 -22.59 9.93 -0.58
N LEU A 136 -21.50 9.17 -0.74
CA LEU A 136 -20.93 8.35 0.33
C LEU A 136 -20.47 9.22 1.50
N LEU A 137 -19.73 10.31 1.24
CA LEU A 137 -19.29 11.23 2.30
C LEU A 137 -20.47 11.84 3.03
N LYS A 138 -21.46 12.35 2.29
CA LYS A 138 -22.65 12.97 2.87
C LYS A 138 -23.43 12.00 3.78
N LYS A 139 -23.47 10.72 3.41
CA LYS A 139 -24.20 9.68 4.15
C LYS A 139 -23.44 9.19 5.38
N PHE A 140 -22.15 8.92 5.25
CA PHE A 140 -21.39 8.17 6.26
C PHE A 140 -20.41 9.01 7.08
N VAL A 141 -19.89 10.09 6.51
CA VAL A 141 -18.89 10.98 7.15
C VAL A 141 -19.21 12.44 6.84
N PRO A 142 -20.38 12.96 7.25
CA PRO A 142 -20.85 14.29 6.85
C PRO A 142 -19.90 15.43 7.24
N TRP A 143 -19.09 15.27 8.29
CA TRP A 143 -18.05 16.24 8.66
C TRP A 143 -16.91 16.34 7.64
N GLU A 144 -16.60 15.26 6.91
CA GLU A 144 -15.67 15.30 5.78
C GLU A 144 -16.35 15.92 4.55
N TYR A 145 -17.65 15.63 4.35
CA TYR A 145 -18.42 16.24 3.26
C TYR A 145 -18.50 17.77 3.35
N GLU A 146 -18.50 18.36 4.56
CA GLU A 146 -18.44 19.81 4.76
C GLU A 146 -17.23 20.47 4.08
N ARG A 147 -16.13 19.74 3.91
CA ARG A 147 -14.93 20.21 3.19
C ARG A 147 -15.08 20.15 1.67
N CYS A 148 -16.10 19.45 1.19
CA CYS A 148 -16.23 19.04 -0.21
C CYS A 148 -17.25 19.86 -1.01
N ALA A 149 -17.76 20.98 -0.47
CA ALA A 149 -18.84 21.74 -1.11
C ALA A 149 -18.51 22.27 -2.52
N ASN A 150 -17.23 22.55 -2.79
CA ASN A 150 -16.76 23.16 -4.04
C ASN A 150 -15.79 22.27 -4.82
N VAL A 151 -15.73 20.97 -4.51
CA VAL A 151 -14.75 20.09 -5.14
C VAL A 151 -15.09 19.82 -6.59
N GLU A 152 -14.05 19.66 -7.38
CA GLU A 152 -14.09 19.22 -8.76
C GLU A 152 -12.97 18.19 -8.96
N LEU A 153 -13.11 17.31 -9.94
CA LEU A 153 -12.00 16.44 -10.32
C LEU A 153 -10.79 17.26 -10.79
N THR A 154 -9.59 16.74 -10.57
CA THR A 154 -8.35 17.38 -11.06
C THR A 154 -8.28 17.39 -12.59
N ASP A 155 -8.80 16.34 -13.23
CA ASP A 155 -8.96 16.16 -14.68
C ASP A 155 -9.90 14.96 -14.96
N ALA A 156 -10.17 14.67 -16.24
CA ALA A 156 -11.07 13.58 -16.65
C ALA A 156 -10.55 12.17 -16.31
N GLY A 157 -9.26 12.01 -15.99
CA GLY A 157 -8.63 10.77 -15.53
C GLY A 157 -8.37 10.73 -14.02
N GLY A 158 -8.80 11.75 -13.27
CA GLY A 158 -8.60 11.91 -11.84
C GLY A 158 -9.42 10.95 -10.96
N TYR A 159 -9.70 9.74 -11.43
CA TYR A 159 -10.44 8.74 -10.68
C TYR A 159 -10.00 7.32 -11.03
N LEU A 160 -10.18 6.40 -10.09
CA LEU A 160 -9.94 4.98 -10.29
C LEU A 160 -10.90 4.19 -9.42
N ALA A 161 -11.44 3.10 -9.95
CA ALA A 161 -12.17 2.11 -9.16
C ALA A 161 -11.65 0.71 -9.49
N GLY A 162 -11.64 -0.18 -8.49
CA GLY A 162 -11.13 -1.53 -8.67
C GLY A 162 -11.26 -2.38 -7.42
N ARG A 163 -10.67 -3.57 -7.49
CA ARG A 163 -10.52 -4.49 -6.37
C ARG A 163 -9.46 -5.52 -6.73
N PHE A 164 -8.71 -5.99 -5.76
CA PHE A 164 -7.74 -7.08 -5.94
C PHE A 164 -7.50 -7.79 -4.60
N PRO A 165 -7.18 -9.09 -4.60
CA PRO A 165 -6.75 -9.77 -3.39
C PRO A 165 -5.31 -9.36 -3.02
N PRO A 166 -5.03 -9.04 -1.75
CA PRO A 166 -3.66 -9.01 -1.24
C PRO A 166 -2.97 -10.34 -1.53
N THR A 167 -1.76 -10.30 -2.07
CA THR A 167 -1.09 -11.50 -2.57
C THR A 167 0.41 -11.41 -2.33
N VAL A 168 0.98 -12.48 -1.77
CA VAL A 168 2.41 -12.73 -1.72
C VAL A 168 2.75 -13.79 -2.77
N ARG A 169 3.81 -13.57 -3.53
CA ARG A 169 4.30 -14.49 -4.56
C ARG A 169 5.69 -14.99 -4.23
N LYS A 170 6.03 -16.18 -4.75
CA LYS A 170 7.38 -16.70 -4.69
C LYS A 170 8.32 -15.79 -5.48
N PRO A 171 9.55 -15.56 -4.99
CA PRO A 171 10.42 -14.52 -5.51
C PRO A 171 11.00 -14.79 -6.89
N VAL A 172 11.02 -16.05 -7.33
CA VAL A 172 11.74 -16.48 -8.53
C VAL A 172 10.76 -16.99 -9.57
N LEU A 173 10.80 -16.40 -10.75
CA LEU A 173 10.14 -16.88 -11.95
C LEU A 173 11.14 -17.69 -12.76
N THR A 174 10.76 -18.91 -13.14
CA THR A 174 11.55 -19.74 -14.07
C THR A 174 10.97 -19.63 -15.46
N LEU A 175 11.77 -19.15 -16.40
CA LEU A 175 11.39 -19.03 -17.81
C LEU A 175 11.43 -20.40 -18.52
N PRO A 176 10.81 -20.54 -19.71
CA PRO A 176 10.89 -21.77 -20.51
C PRO A 176 12.32 -22.30 -20.74
N SER A 177 13.32 -21.42 -20.87
CA SER A 177 14.73 -21.81 -21.00
C SER A 177 15.37 -22.36 -19.72
N GLY A 178 14.69 -22.27 -18.57
CA GLY A 178 15.21 -22.60 -17.25
C GLY A 178 15.89 -21.43 -16.53
N LYS A 179 16.03 -20.28 -17.19
CA LYS A 179 16.59 -19.07 -16.57
C LYS A 179 15.69 -18.48 -15.51
N LYS A 180 16.30 -17.71 -14.60
CA LYS A 180 15.67 -17.20 -13.39
C LYS A 180 15.52 -15.68 -13.47
N ILE A 181 14.29 -15.21 -13.22
CA ILE A 181 13.95 -13.81 -13.09
C ILE A 181 13.59 -13.55 -11.62
N PHE A 182 14.16 -12.50 -11.04
CA PHE A 182 13.95 -12.17 -9.65
C PHE A 182 12.90 -11.06 -9.52
N GLY A 183 11.79 -11.34 -8.85
CA GLY A 183 10.73 -10.36 -8.64
C GLY A 183 11.07 -9.36 -7.55
N MET A 184 10.36 -8.23 -7.53
CA MET A 184 10.58 -7.16 -6.56
C MET A 184 9.31 -6.36 -6.27
N ALA A 185 9.20 -5.80 -5.05
CA ALA A 185 8.12 -4.90 -4.64
C ALA A 185 6.72 -5.49 -4.94
N ASP A 186 5.82 -4.73 -5.58
CA ASP A 186 4.45 -5.16 -5.91
C ASP A 186 4.39 -6.37 -6.85
N ALA A 187 5.49 -6.72 -7.54
CA ALA A 187 5.54 -7.99 -8.26
C ALA A 187 5.43 -9.18 -7.30
N LEU A 188 5.93 -9.04 -6.07
CA LEU A 188 5.98 -10.11 -5.08
C LEU A 188 5.06 -9.92 -3.88
N VAL A 189 4.92 -8.70 -3.36
CA VAL A 189 4.15 -8.43 -2.12
C VAL A 189 3.14 -7.32 -2.39
N VAL A 190 1.92 -7.70 -2.73
CA VAL A 190 0.80 -6.80 -2.98
C VAL A 190 -0.04 -6.69 -1.71
N ASN A 191 -0.08 -5.50 -1.12
CA ASN A 191 -0.93 -5.19 0.03
C ASN A 191 -2.22 -4.51 -0.42
N ASP A 192 -3.27 -4.65 0.38
CA ASP A 192 -4.42 -3.75 0.28
C ASP A 192 -3.97 -2.29 0.61
N PRO A 193 -4.51 -1.26 -0.07
CA PRO A 193 -4.12 0.11 0.16
C PRO A 193 -4.56 0.69 1.52
N ILE A 194 -5.35 -0.02 2.35
CA ILE A 194 -5.89 0.47 3.63
C ILE A 194 -4.85 1.10 4.57
N THR A 195 -3.59 0.66 4.52
CA THR A 195 -2.49 1.18 5.35
C THR A 195 -1.52 2.11 4.61
N GLY A 196 -1.71 2.32 3.30
CA GLY A 196 -0.85 3.17 2.47
C GLY A 196 0.59 2.66 2.29
N GLN A 197 0.84 1.36 2.46
CA GLN A 197 2.21 0.83 2.61
C GLN A 197 2.93 0.46 1.31
N GLY A 198 2.23 0.35 0.18
CA GLY A 198 2.80 -0.17 -1.09
C GLY A 198 4.10 0.52 -1.50
N SER A 199 4.10 1.85 -1.65
CA SER A 199 5.29 2.59 -2.07
C SER A 199 6.42 2.56 -1.03
N ASN A 200 6.11 2.60 0.26
CA ASN A 200 7.11 2.47 1.33
C ASN A 200 7.78 1.09 1.31
N ASN A 201 6.98 0.05 1.09
CA ASN A 201 7.45 -1.33 0.94
C ASN A 201 8.35 -1.48 -0.30
N ALA A 202 7.99 -0.87 -1.43
CA ALA A 202 8.80 -0.88 -2.64
C ALA A 202 10.16 -0.20 -2.43
N ALA A 203 10.18 0.97 -1.79
CA ALA A 203 11.41 1.69 -1.48
C ALA A 203 12.31 0.89 -0.52
N LYS A 204 11.76 0.31 0.55
CA LYS A 204 12.53 -0.52 1.48
C LYS A 204 13.04 -1.82 0.82
N CYS A 205 12.23 -2.45 -0.04
CA CYS A 205 12.65 -3.58 -0.87
C CYS A 205 13.86 -3.20 -1.73
N SER A 206 13.83 -2.04 -2.41
CA SER A 206 14.94 -1.55 -3.23
C SER A 206 16.22 -1.34 -2.46
N LYS A 207 16.15 -0.81 -1.24
CA LYS A 207 17.34 -0.63 -0.42
C LYS A 207 17.96 -1.98 -0.03
N ILE A 208 17.14 -2.94 0.40
CA ILE A 208 17.61 -4.28 0.79
C ILE A 208 18.23 -5.01 -0.41
N TYR A 209 17.60 -4.94 -1.57
CA TYR A 209 18.07 -5.63 -2.77
C TYR A 209 19.36 -4.98 -3.28
N PHE A 210 19.42 -3.64 -3.29
CA PHE A 210 20.63 -2.91 -3.64
C PHE A 210 21.82 -3.31 -2.75
N ASP A 211 21.64 -3.32 -1.42
CA ASP A 211 22.70 -3.73 -0.49
C ASP A 211 23.11 -5.19 -0.70
N ALA A 212 22.15 -6.08 -0.96
CA ALA A 212 22.42 -7.49 -1.22
C ALA A 212 23.20 -7.70 -2.52
N ILE A 213 22.89 -6.92 -3.57
CA ILE A 213 23.59 -6.96 -4.86
C ILE A 213 25.04 -6.50 -4.68
N LEU A 214 25.27 -5.38 -3.99
CA LEU A 214 26.62 -4.88 -3.73
C LEU A 214 27.44 -5.83 -2.85
N ALA A 215 26.81 -6.50 -1.89
CA ALA A 215 27.47 -7.47 -1.02
C ALA A 215 27.80 -8.79 -1.75
N ASN A 216 27.16 -9.08 -2.88
CA ASN A 216 27.38 -10.27 -3.71
C ASN A 216 28.43 -10.01 -4.80
N ASP A 217 29.44 -9.18 -4.51
CA ASP A 217 30.44 -8.75 -5.48
C ASP A 217 31.17 -9.94 -6.11
N ASN A 218 31.29 -9.92 -7.44
CA ASN A 218 31.90 -10.96 -8.29
C ASN A 218 31.39 -12.40 -8.07
N GLN A 219 30.17 -12.57 -7.53
CA GLN A 219 29.53 -13.87 -7.33
C GLN A 219 28.26 -14.02 -8.20
N SER A 220 27.90 -15.26 -8.51
CA SER A 220 26.69 -15.55 -9.29
C SER A 220 25.42 -15.21 -8.51
N PHE A 221 24.43 -14.61 -9.17
CA PHE A 221 23.07 -14.42 -8.63
C PHE A 221 22.24 -15.70 -8.77
N SER A 222 22.54 -16.71 -7.94
CA SER A 222 21.82 -18.00 -7.97
C SER A 222 20.39 -17.88 -7.47
N GLU A 223 19.54 -18.87 -7.78
CA GLU A 223 18.19 -18.96 -7.23
C GLU A 223 18.19 -18.95 -5.70
N GLN A 224 19.17 -19.63 -5.07
CA GLN A 224 19.33 -19.60 -3.61
C GLN A 224 19.60 -18.18 -3.09
N TRP A 225 20.45 -17.41 -3.79
CA TRP A 225 20.71 -16.02 -3.42
C TRP A 225 19.46 -15.13 -3.58
N MET A 226 18.68 -15.33 -4.66
CA MET A 226 17.42 -14.61 -4.88
C MET A 226 16.42 -14.87 -3.73
N VAL A 227 16.24 -16.14 -3.37
CA VAL A 227 15.37 -16.54 -2.25
C VAL A 227 15.86 -15.93 -0.94
N GLN A 228 17.15 -16.04 -0.62
CA GLN A 228 17.71 -15.47 0.61
C GLN A 228 17.56 -13.94 0.67
N THR A 229 17.73 -13.25 -0.46
CA THR A 229 17.55 -11.81 -0.57
C THR A 229 16.09 -11.40 -0.37
N PHE A 230 15.14 -12.18 -0.92
CA PHE A 230 13.73 -12.00 -0.63
C PHE A 230 13.40 -12.26 0.84
N GLU A 231 13.94 -13.29 1.48
CA GLU A 231 13.68 -13.56 2.91
C GLU A 231 14.14 -12.41 3.82
N ARG A 232 15.24 -11.72 3.47
CA ARG A 232 15.66 -10.50 4.17
C ARG A 232 14.63 -9.39 4.07
N TYR A 233 14.04 -9.20 2.89
CA TYR A 233 12.94 -8.25 2.70
C TYR A 233 11.66 -8.72 3.41
N TRP A 234 11.34 -10.01 3.33
CA TRP A 234 10.17 -10.61 3.96
C TRP A 234 10.18 -10.44 5.48
N ALA A 235 11.34 -10.53 6.14
CA ALA A 235 11.46 -10.27 7.58
C ALA A 235 10.96 -8.86 7.99
N TYR A 236 11.02 -7.88 7.09
CA TYR A 236 10.37 -6.58 7.25
C TYR A 236 8.90 -6.63 6.78
N ALA A 237 8.67 -7.11 5.56
CA ALA A 237 7.37 -7.03 4.89
C ALA A 237 6.27 -7.86 5.60
N GLU A 238 6.61 -8.99 6.22
CA GLU A 238 5.67 -9.85 6.96
C GLU A 238 4.91 -9.07 8.02
N LYS A 239 5.58 -8.18 8.76
CA LYS A 239 4.93 -7.35 9.79
C LYS A 239 3.98 -6.33 9.19
N VAL A 240 4.34 -5.78 8.04
CA VAL A 240 3.49 -4.83 7.29
C VAL A 240 2.25 -5.55 6.73
N VAL A 241 2.44 -6.73 6.14
CA VAL A 241 1.37 -7.59 5.64
C VAL A 241 0.43 -8.01 6.78
N ALA A 242 0.97 -8.46 7.91
CA ALA A 242 0.18 -8.85 9.07
C ALA A 242 -0.65 -7.69 9.62
N TRP A 243 -0.06 -6.50 9.75
CA TRP A 243 -0.78 -5.32 10.22
C TRP A 243 -1.87 -4.89 9.24
N THR A 244 -1.56 -4.82 7.95
CA THR A 244 -2.52 -4.48 6.89
C THR A 244 -3.68 -5.46 6.88
N ASN A 245 -3.40 -6.77 6.91
CA ASN A 245 -4.44 -7.80 6.93
C ASN A 245 -5.30 -7.75 8.19
N SER A 246 -4.73 -7.36 9.34
CA SER A 246 -5.51 -7.21 10.59
C SER A 246 -6.56 -6.10 10.50
N LEU A 247 -6.30 -5.04 9.71
CA LEU A 247 -7.25 -3.94 9.50
C LEU A 247 -8.34 -4.28 8.47
N LEU A 248 -8.13 -5.32 7.65
CA LEU A 248 -9.14 -5.79 6.70
C LEU A 248 -10.24 -6.62 7.37
N LEU A 249 -9.95 -7.19 8.53
CA LEU A 249 -10.85 -8.01 9.33
C LEU A 249 -11.59 -7.17 10.37
N PRO A 250 -12.71 -7.67 10.93
CA PRO A 250 -13.34 -7.04 12.09
C PRO A 250 -12.30 -6.81 13.21
N PRO A 251 -12.24 -5.61 13.80
CA PRO A 251 -11.22 -5.30 14.80
C PRO A 251 -11.44 -6.13 16.06
N GLU A 252 -10.36 -6.75 16.54
CA GLU A 252 -10.34 -7.44 17.83
C GLU A 252 -10.65 -6.47 18.99
N PRO A 253 -11.22 -6.93 20.12
CA PRO A 253 -11.61 -6.07 21.23
C PRO A 253 -10.48 -5.17 21.76
N HIS A 254 -9.27 -5.69 21.90
CA HIS A 254 -8.12 -4.90 22.39
C HIS A 254 -7.68 -3.82 21.38
N VAL A 255 -7.90 -4.03 20.07
CA VAL A 255 -7.64 -3.01 19.05
C VAL A 255 -8.64 -1.85 19.17
N VAL A 256 -9.91 -2.16 19.45
CA VAL A 256 -10.92 -1.13 19.73
C VAL A 256 -10.56 -0.34 20.98
N GLU A 257 -10.11 -1.00 22.05
CA GLU A 257 -9.63 -0.35 23.28
C GLU A 257 -8.41 0.55 23.01
N LEU A 258 -7.45 0.09 22.21
CA LEU A 258 -6.28 0.86 21.78
C LEU A 258 -6.70 2.15 21.04
N LEU A 259 -7.61 2.05 20.08
CA LEU A 259 -8.12 3.20 19.32
C LEU A 259 -8.92 4.17 20.21
N ALA A 260 -9.75 3.64 21.10
CA ALA A 260 -10.49 4.44 22.07
C ALA A 260 -9.53 5.21 22.99
N ALA A 261 -8.50 4.55 23.51
CA ALA A 261 -7.46 5.19 24.32
C ALA A 261 -6.68 6.25 23.54
N ALA A 262 -6.34 5.98 22.27
CA ALA A 262 -5.68 6.95 21.40
C ALA A 262 -6.52 8.23 21.21
N SER A 263 -7.85 8.10 21.11
CA SER A 263 -8.75 9.25 20.98
C SER A 263 -8.71 10.22 22.19
N GLN A 264 -8.30 9.72 23.36
CA GLN A 264 -8.25 10.48 24.61
C GLN A 264 -6.82 10.80 25.07
N ASN A 265 -5.78 10.26 24.42
CA ASN A 265 -4.40 10.39 24.84
C ASN A 265 -3.46 10.66 23.65
N GLN A 266 -2.96 11.89 23.56
CA GLN A 266 -2.08 12.34 22.48
C GLN A 266 -0.79 11.51 22.37
N SER A 267 -0.24 11.01 23.49
CA SER A 267 0.98 10.18 23.46
C SER A 267 0.72 8.86 22.74
N ILE A 268 -0.40 8.20 23.04
CA ILE A 268 -0.84 6.98 22.34
C ILE A 268 -1.12 7.28 20.87
N ALA A 269 -1.89 8.33 20.57
CA ALA A 269 -2.19 8.72 19.19
C ALA A 269 -0.94 9.01 18.37
N SER A 270 0.06 9.70 18.95
CA SER A 270 1.32 10.01 18.27
C SER A 270 2.15 8.76 17.98
N ILE A 271 2.17 7.79 18.91
CA ILE A 271 2.84 6.50 18.68
C ILE A 271 2.15 5.74 17.55
N MET A 272 0.82 5.65 17.55
CA MET A 272 0.08 4.99 16.47
C MET A 272 0.34 5.64 15.11
N ALA A 273 0.28 6.97 15.02
CA ALA A 273 0.52 7.70 13.78
C ALA A 273 1.96 7.51 13.28
N ASN A 274 2.96 7.59 14.15
CA ASN A 274 4.37 7.39 13.78
C ASN A 274 4.67 5.96 13.34
N ASN A 275 3.94 4.98 13.85
CA ASN A 275 4.12 3.58 13.45
C ASN A 275 3.66 3.29 12.01
N PHE A 276 2.98 4.22 11.32
CA PHE A 276 2.80 4.10 9.85
C PHE A 276 4.13 4.14 9.09
N ASP A 277 5.17 4.80 9.63
CA ASP A 277 6.52 4.83 9.05
C ASP A 277 7.26 3.49 9.26
N ASP A 278 7.10 2.88 10.45
CA ASP A 278 7.63 1.56 10.76
C ASP A 278 6.57 0.64 11.41
N PRO A 279 5.79 -0.08 10.60
CA PRO A 279 4.72 -0.95 11.11
C PRO A 279 5.21 -2.10 12.00
N ARG A 280 6.51 -2.42 12.00
CA ARG A 280 7.06 -3.44 12.89
C ARG A 280 6.87 -3.08 14.36
N VAL A 281 6.79 -1.79 14.67
CA VAL A 281 6.65 -1.26 16.04
C VAL A 281 5.22 -1.45 16.58
N PHE A 282 4.24 -1.85 15.75
CA PHE A 282 2.94 -2.32 16.23
C PHE A 282 3.05 -3.64 16.98
N ALA A 283 4.04 -4.49 16.67
CA ALA A 283 4.25 -5.72 17.42
C ALA A 283 5.01 -5.45 18.75
N PRO A 284 4.64 -6.14 19.85
CA PRO A 284 3.58 -7.14 19.93
C PRO A 284 2.20 -6.58 20.28
N TRP A 285 2.11 -5.33 20.75
CA TRP A 285 0.94 -4.77 21.43
C TRP A 285 -0.31 -4.60 20.55
N TRP A 286 -0.17 -4.54 19.22
CA TRP A 286 -1.31 -4.56 18.30
C TRP A 286 -1.92 -5.96 18.14
N PHE A 287 -1.09 -7.01 18.25
CA PHE A 287 -1.46 -8.39 17.90
C PHE A 287 -1.76 -9.27 19.11
N ASP A 288 -1.43 -8.84 20.32
CA ASP A 288 -1.66 -9.59 21.56
C ASP A 288 -2.36 -8.73 22.61
N ALA A 289 -3.47 -9.22 23.15
CA ALA A 289 -4.30 -8.49 24.10
C ALA A 289 -3.58 -8.17 25.42
N ASN A 290 -2.73 -9.07 25.93
CA ASN A 290 -1.99 -8.82 27.17
C ASN A 290 -0.92 -7.74 26.95
N GLN A 291 -0.26 -7.77 25.80
CA GLN A 291 0.71 -6.76 25.40
C GLN A 291 0.05 -5.40 25.12
N ALA A 292 -1.16 -5.39 24.55
CA ALA A 292 -1.98 -4.19 24.38
C ALA A 292 -2.27 -3.53 25.74
N GLN A 293 -2.74 -4.32 26.72
CA GLN A 293 -3.00 -3.84 28.07
C GLN A 293 -1.75 -3.31 28.76
N ALA A 294 -0.62 -4.02 28.66
CA ALA A 294 0.66 -3.57 29.20
C ALA A 294 1.11 -2.24 28.57
N PHE A 295 0.96 -2.11 27.25
CA PHE A 295 1.23 -0.87 26.54
C PHE A 295 0.36 0.28 27.05
N LEU A 296 -0.96 0.10 27.14
CA LEU A 296 -1.89 1.11 27.64
C LEU A 296 -1.57 1.52 29.09
N ALA A 297 -1.31 0.53 29.96
CA ALA A 297 -0.90 0.78 31.33
C ALA A 297 0.36 1.64 31.41
N SER A 298 1.36 1.38 30.56
CA SER A 298 2.62 2.15 30.51
C SER A 298 2.44 3.63 30.13
N LYS A 299 1.34 3.98 29.46
CA LYS A 299 1.04 5.36 29.04
C LYS A 299 0.13 6.10 30.02
N ASN A 300 -0.61 5.34 30.83
CA ASN A 300 -1.45 5.88 31.89
C ASN A 300 -0.69 6.07 33.22
N THR A 301 0.49 5.47 33.39
CA THR A 301 1.31 5.57 34.61
C THR A 301 2.24 6.79 34.67
N ALA A 302 2.10 7.78 33.78
CA ALA A 302 2.86 9.01 33.87
C ALA A 302 2.31 9.95 34.96
N LYS A 303 2.65 9.65 36.22
CA LYS A 303 2.97 10.61 37.30
C LYS A 303 3.74 9.86 38.39
N VAL A 304 5.06 9.96 38.35
CA VAL A 304 5.89 9.95 39.56
C VAL A 304 6.48 11.35 39.65
N ALA A 305 6.33 11.94 40.84
CA ALA A 305 6.51 13.34 41.20
C ALA A 305 7.81 13.99 40.68
#